data_AF-A0AAV6T6X8-F1
#
_entry.id   AF-A0AAV6T6X8-F1
#
_cell.length_a   1.000
_cell.length_b   1.000
_cell.length_c   1.000
_cell.angle_alpha   90.00
_cell.angle_beta   90.00
_cell.angle_gamma   90.00
#
_symmetry.space_group_name_H-M   'P 1'
#
loop_
_entity.id
_entity.type
_entity.pdbx_description
1 polymer ?
#
loop_
_entity_poly.entity_id
_entity_poly.type
_entity_poly.pdbx_seq_one_letter_code
_entity_poly.pdbx_strand_id
1 'polypeptide(L)'
;MSRLLLSSLLLFVSSQTALSSGVFELKIDSFTSSRSVCRPESRVCQVFFRVCLKHSQDVINPEPPCTYGTALTDILDTDSNAISESAPIRVPFLFKWPGTFSLIIEAWNAESSGLESTENQNNLISRLATRRRLTVGEEWSQDVHFGNQSELRYSYHVVCNEFYHGEACSAYCRPRNDTFGHYTCDDRGGRRCLEGWSGEYCTFREYS
;
A
#
# COMPACT_ATOMS: atom_id res chain seq x y z
N MET A 1 -42.28 21.45 -38.99
CA MET A 1 -41.15 20.52 -38.81
C MET A 1 -40.16 21.17 -37.86
N SER A 2 -40.10 20.74 -36.60
CA SER A 2 -39.08 21.20 -35.64
C SER A 2 -38.38 19.97 -35.09
N ARG A 3 -37.10 19.80 -35.42
CA ARG A 3 -36.26 18.71 -34.92
C ARG A 3 -35.55 19.19 -33.66
N LEU A 4 -35.94 18.64 -32.53
CA LEU A 4 -35.21 18.80 -31.26
C LEU A 4 -33.99 17.88 -31.32
N LEU A 5 -32.80 18.48 -31.37
CA LEU A 5 -31.52 17.78 -31.22
C LEU A 5 -31.21 17.72 -29.71
N LEU A 6 -31.33 16.53 -29.11
CA LEU A 6 -30.78 16.28 -27.77
C LEU A 6 -29.27 16.13 -27.88
N SER A 7 -28.52 17.11 -27.39
CA SER A 7 -27.08 16.98 -27.18
C SER A 7 -26.82 16.21 -25.89
N SER A 8 -26.32 14.98 -26.00
CA SER A 8 -25.88 14.16 -24.86
C SER A 8 -24.62 14.77 -24.25
N LEU A 9 -24.72 15.32 -23.05
CA LEU A 9 -23.58 15.82 -22.29
C LEU A 9 -22.89 14.62 -21.61
N LEU A 10 -21.74 14.18 -22.13
CA LEU A 10 -20.89 13.17 -21.49
C LEU A 10 -20.15 13.84 -20.32
N LEU A 11 -20.60 13.59 -19.10
CA LEU A 11 -19.90 13.96 -17.87
C LEU A 11 -18.69 13.04 -17.68
N PHE A 12 -17.50 13.53 -18.01
CA PHE A 12 -16.25 12.91 -17.57
C PHE A 12 -16.13 13.09 -16.06
N VAL A 13 -16.47 12.04 -15.30
CA VAL A 13 -16.18 11.98 -13.87
C VAL A 13 -14.67 11.79 -13.74
N SER A 14 -13.96 12.88 -13.44
CA SER A 14 -12.56 12.80 -13.02
C SER A 14 -12.54 12.16 -11.64
N SER A 15 -12.11 10.91 -11.55
CA SER A 15 -11.81 10.24 -10.29
C SER A 15 -10.65 10.99 -9.64
N GLN A 16 -10.95 11.91 -8.71
CA GLN A 16 -9.91 12.49 -7.86
C GLN A 16 -9.37 11.35 -6.99
N THR A 17 -8.19 10.83 -7.34
CA THR A 17 -7.42 10.00 -6.43
C THR A 17 -7.13 10.85 -5.20
N ALA A 18 -7.75 10.51 -4.06
CA ALA A 18 -7.40 11.12 -2.80
C ALA A 18 -5.87 10.97 -2.62
N LEU A 19 -5.17 12.09 -2.48
CA LEU A 19 -3.73 12.08 -2.26
C LEU A 19 -3.48 11.37 -0.92
N SER A 20 -2.90 10.16 -0.97
CA SER A 20 -2.47 9.48 0.25
C SER A 20 -1.28 10.21 0.86
N SER A 21 -1.13 10.10 2.18
CA SER A 21 0.00 10.70 2.90
C SER A 21 1.23 9.80 2.85
N GLY A 22 1.03 8.50 2.71
CA GLY A 22 2.09 7.53 2.46
C GLY A 22 1.53 6.20 1.98
N VAL A 23 2.43 5.25 1.79
CA VAL A 23 2.13 3.90 1.29
C VAL A 23 2.87 2.88 2.15
N PHE A 24 2.13 1.86 2.59
CA PHE A 24 2.74 0.62 3.07
C PHE A 24 2.98 -0.28 1.85
N GLU A 25 4.23 -0.69 1.63
CA GLU A 25 4.57 -1.61 0.55
C GLU A 25 5.04 -2.94 1.12
N LEU A 26 4.56 -4.03 0.53
CA LEU A 26 4.92 -5.39 0.91
C LEU A 26 5.27 -6.19 -0.32
N LYS A 27 6.47 -6.77 -0.32
CA LYS A 27 6.95 -7.67 -1.36
C LYS A 27 6.94 -9.11 -0.84
N ILE A 28 6.41 -10.01 -1.66
CA ILE A 28 6.55 -11.45 -1.42
C ILE A 28 7.88 -11.86 -2.02
N ASP A 29 8.82 -12.32 -1.19
CA ASP A 29 10.15 -12.71 -1.65
C ASP A 29 10.14 -14.15 -2.16
N SER A 30 9.43 -15.03 -1.44
CA SER A 30 9.21 -16.42 -1.86
C SER A 30 8.05 -17.03 -1.10
N PHE A 31 7.36 -17.98 -1.72
CA PHE A 31 6.32 -18.78 -1.08
C PHE A 31 6.44 -20.23 -1.51
N THR A 32 6.40 -21.15 -0.55
CA THR A 32 6.35 -22.60 -0.81
C THR A 32 5.22 -23.24 -0.01
N SER A 33 4.58 -24.27 -0.56
CA SER A 33 3.60 -25.07 0.19
C SER A 33 3.61 -26.53 -0.24
N SER A 34 3.50 -27.44 0.74
CA SER A 34 3.39 -28.88 0.50
C SER A 34 1.94 -29.34 0.28
N ARG A 35 0.95 -28.47 0.51
CA ARG A 35 -0.44 -28.79 0.24
C ARG A 35 -0.59 -28.85 -1.28
N SER A 36 -1.04 -29.99 -1.80
CA SER A 36 -1.37 -30.20 -3.22
C SER A 36 -2.60 -29.36 -3.59
N VAL A 37 -2.46 -28.04 -3.60
CA VAL A 37 -3.51 -27.08 -3.94
C VAL A 37 -3.66 -26.97 -5.45
N CYS A 38 -2.60 -27.32 -6.17
CA CYS A 38 -2.57 -27.48 -7.60
C CYS A 38 -3.31 -28.77 -7.95
N ARG A 39 -4.39 -28.69 -8.73
CA ARG A 39 -5.09 -29.90 -9.22
C ARG A 39 -4.04 -30.81 -9.90
N PRO A 40 -4.07 -32.14 -9.69
CA PRO A 40 -3.12 -33.06 -10.32
C PRO A 40 -3.09 -32.94 -11.87
N GLU A 41 -4.16 -32.40 -12.44
CA GLU A 41 -4.33 -32.16 -13.88
C GLU A 41 -3.70 -30.84 -14.38
N SER A 42 -3.47 -29.87 -13.49
CA SER A 42 -2.85 -28.59 -13.83
C SER A 42 -1.35 -28.66 -13.56
N ARG A 43 -0.55 -28.55 -14.62
CA ARG A 43 0.92 -28.52 -14.50
C ARG A 43 1.46 -27.21 -13.94
N VAL A 44 0.62 -26.17 -13.84
CA VAL A 44 0.99 -24.84 -13.35
C VAL A 44 0.05 -24.46 -12.22
N CYS A 45 0.63 -24.03 -11.10
CA CYS A 45 -0.10 -23.70 -9.90
C CYS A 45 -0.08 -22.20 -9.67
N GLN A 46 -1.27 -21.61 -9.76
CA GLN A 46 -1.47 -20.17 -9.76
C GLN A 46 -1.97 -19.71 -8.41
N VAL A 47 -1.29 -18.72 -7.85
CA VAL A 47 -1.61 -18.15 -6.54
C VAL A 47 -1.70 -16.64 -6.62
N PHE A 48 -2.44 -16.05 -5.70
CA PHE A 48 -2.39 -14.62 -5.44
C PHE A 48 -2.39 -14.39 -3.93
N PHE A 49 -1.91 -13.23 -3.51
CA PHE A 49 -1.79 -12.88 -2.11
C PHE A 49 -2.72 -11.75 -1.75
N ARG A 50 -3.39 -11.87 -0.60
CA ARG A 50 -4.14 -10.78 0.02
C ARG A 50 -3.37 -10.24 1.20
N VAL A 51 -3.15 -8.92 1.20
CA VAL A 51 -2.63 -8.18 2.35
C VAL A 51 -3.75 -7.37 2.96
N CYS A 52 -3.92 -7.50 4.26
CA CYS A 52 -4.91 -6.77 5.04
C CYS A 52 -4.23 -6.13 6.24
N LEU A 53 -4.37 -4.81 6.36
CA LEU A 53 -3.83 -4.03 7.46
C LEU A 53 -4.94 -3.56 8.38
N LYS A 54 -4.73 -3.73 9.69
CA LYS A 54 -5.65 -3.31 10.74
C LYS A 54 -4.91 -2.57 11.85
N HIS A 55 -5.67 -1.86 12.67
CA HIS A 55 -5.17 -1.36 13.94
C HIS A 55 -4.59 -2.51 14.77
N SER A 56 -3.62 -2.17 15.63
CA SER A 56 -2.98 -3.15 16.51
C SER A 56 -4.01 -3.78 17.46
N GLN A 57 -4.08 -5.11 17.48
CA GLN A 57 -4.93 -5.90 18.38
C GLN A 57 -4.07 -6.91 19.14
N ASP A 58 -4.42 -7.23 20.38
CA ASP A 58 -3.71 -8.26 21.16
C ASP A 58 -4.09 -9.67 20.70
N VAL A 59 -5.36 -9.87 20.36
CA VAL A 59 -5.86 -11.06 19.66
C VAL A 59 -6.34 -10.61 18.28
N ILE A 60 -5.63 -11.00 17.24
CA ILE A 60 -5.88 -10.52 15.87
C ILE A 60 -7.01 -11.33 15.25
N ASN A 61 -8.09 -10.66 14.88
CA ASN A 61 -9.13 -11.25 14.04
C ASN A 61 -8.79 -11.04 12.55
N PRO A 62 -8.52 -12.10 11.77
CA PRO A 62 -8.14 -12.00 10.37
C PRO A 62 -9.28 -11.60 9.43
N GLU A 63 -10.52 -11.67 9.90
CA GLU A 63 -11.70 -11.34 9.11
C GLU A 63 -11.81 -9.82 8.84
N PRO A 64 -12.41 -9.40 7.70
CA PRO A 64 -12.71 -8.01 7.43
C PRO A 64 -13.49 -7.32 8.56
N PRO A 65 -13.40 -5.98 8.72
CA PRO A 65 -12.78 -5.02 7.79
C PRO A 65 -11.28 -4.80 8.04
N CYS A 66 -10.54 -4.50 6.97
CA CYS A 66 -9.14 -4.08 7.03
C CYS A 66 -9.06 -2.56 7.25
N THR A 67 -9.01 -2.12 8.52
CA THR A 67 -9.20 -0.71 8.88
C THR A 67 -8.15 0.25 8.30
N TYR A 68 -6.97 -0.25 7.94
CA TYR A 68 -5.91 0.53 7.29
C TYR A 68 -5.82 0.29 5.77
N GLY A 69 -6.62 -0.63 5.24
CA GLY A 69 -6.67 -0.97 3.82
C GLY A 69 -6.35 -2.43 3.55
N THR A 70 -6.68 -2.84 2.34
CA THR A 70 -6.43 -4.18 1.80
C THR A 70 -5.93 -4.04 0.38
N ALA A 71 -5.09 -4.96 -0.06
CA ALA A 71 -4.61 -5.04 -1.44
C ALA A 71 -4.37 -6.50 -1.83
N LEU A 72 -4.38 -6.75 -3.13
CA LEU A 72 -4.17 -8.05 -3.75
C LEU A 72 -2.94 -7.96 -4.66
N THR A 73 -2.21 -9.06 -4.82
CA THR A 73 -1.29 -9.22 -5.96
C THR A 73 -2.07 -9.64 -7.19
N ASP A 74 -1.50 -9.42 -8.37
CA ASP A 74 -1.87 -10.18 -9.56
C ASP A 74 -1.70 -11.70 -9.32
N ILE A 75 -2.25 -12.50 -10.22
CA ILE A 75 -2.06 -13.96 -10.22
C ILE A 75 -0.63 -14.31 -10.64
N LEU A 76 0.03 -15.17 -9.86
CA LEU A 76 1.44 -15.54 -9.99
C LEU A 76 1.60 -17.07 -10.15
N ASP A 77 2.54 -17.48 -11.00
CA ASP A 77 2.91 -18.89 -11.16
C ASP A 77 3.97 -19.30 -10.12
N THR A 78 3.62 -20.26 -9.26
CA THR A 78 4.48 -20.69 -8.13
C THR A 78 5.76 -21.42 -8.52
N ASP A 79 5.81 -22.04 -9.70
CA ASP A 79 6.97 -22.81 -10.18
C ASP A 79 8.02 -21.95 -10.92
N SER A 80 7.82 -20.63 -10.97
CA SER A 80 8.69 -19.68 -11.66
C SER A 80 9.22 -18.61 -10.71
N ASN A 81 10.24 -17.86 -11.14
CA ASN A 81 10.72 -16.68 -10.40
C ASN A 81 9.69 -15.54 -10.31
N ALA A 82 8.48 -15.71 -10.87
CA ALA A 82 7.42 -14.70 -10.93
C ALA A 82 7.08 -14.10 -9.56
N ILE A 83 7.15 -14.87 -8.47
CA ILE A 83 6.92 -14.34 -7.11
C ILE A 83 8.01 -13.33 -6.74
N SER A 84 9.28 -13.72 -6.86
CA SER A 84 10.41 -12.85 -6.49
C SER A 84 10.53 -11.60 -7.38
N GLU A 85 10.04 -11.68 -8.61
CA GLU A 85 10.04 -10.62 -9.61
C GLU A 85 8.75 -9.79 -9.59
N SER A 86 7.75 -10.16 -8.78
CA SER A 86 6.48 -9.44 -8.73
C SER A 86 6.65 -8.02 -8.16
N ALA A 87 5.76 -7.12 -8.59
CA ALA A 87 5.67 -5.80 -8.00
C ALA A 87 5.30 -5.87 -6.51
N PRO A 88 5.78 -4.95 -5.65
CA PRO A 88 5.30 -4.83 -4.29
C PRO A 88 3.80 -4.50 -4.25
N ILE A 89 3.11 -5.11 -3.28
CA ILE A 89 1.72 -4.85 -2.94
C ILE A 89 1.67 -3.51 -2.20
N ARG A 90 0.81 -2.59 -2.67
CA ARG A 90 0.76 -1.21 -2.16
C ARG A 90 -0.56 -0.96 -1.44
N VAL A 91 -0.50 -0.59 -0.17
CA VAL A 91 -1.67 -0.17 0.61
C VAL A 91 -1.50 1.32 0.96
N PRO A 92 -2.11 2.24 0.18
CA PRO A 92 -2.04 3.66 0.46
C PRO A 92 -2.85 4.02 1.71
N PHE A 93 -2.34 4.97 2.50
CA PHE A 93 -3.04 5.49 3.68
C PHE A 93 -3.06 7.01 3.70
N LEU A 94 -4.09 7.57 4.34
CA LEU A 94 -4.34 9.03 4.44
C LEU A 94 -4.31 9.55 5.89
N PHE A 95 -3.91 8.71 6.84
CA PHE A 95 -3.82 9.02 8.26
C PHE A 95 -2.37 9.05 8.73
N LYS A 96 -2.11 9.65 9.90
CA LYS A 96 -0.80 9.60 10.54
C LYS A 96 -0.39 8.15 10.79
N TRP A 97 0.74 7.71 10.24
CA TRP A 97 1.21 6.34 10.42
C TRP A 97 1.36 6.01 11.92
N PRO A 98 0.68 4.98 12.44
CA PRO A 98 0.61 4.72 13.88
C PRO A 98 1.87 4.04 14.45
N GLY A 99 2.78 3.56 13.60
CA GLY A 99 3.97 2.81 14.01
C GLY A 99 3.71 1.37 14.43
N THR A 100 2.52 1.04 14.96
CA THR A 100 2.11 -0.34 15.30
C THR A 100 0.82 -0.74 14.62
N PHE A 101 0.76 -1.96 14.10
CA PHE A 101 -0.35 -2.45 13.28
C PHE A 101 -0.48 -3.97 13.36
N SER A 102 -1.63 -4.48 12.91
CA SER A 102 -1.84 -5.90 12.67
C SER A 102 -1.72 -6.16 11.16
N LEU A 103 -0.83 -7.08 10.79
CA LEU A 103 -0.58 -7.53 9.43
C LEU A 103 -1.20 -8.91 9.23
N ILE A 104 -2.05 -9.03 8.22
CA ILE A 104 -2.59 -10.29 7.77
C ILE A 104 -2.16 -10.51 6.32
N ILE A 105 -1.54 -11.65 6.04
CA ILE A 105 -1.16 -12.06 4.69
C ILE A 105 -1.78 -13.43 4.44
N GLU A 106 -2.48 -13.56 3.32
CA GLU A 106 -3.10 -14.81 2.92
C GLU A 106 -2.63 -15.20 1.53
N ALA A 107 -2.28 -16.47 1.35
CA ALA A 107 -2.04 -17.05 0.04
C ALA A 107 -3.30 -17.80 -0.40
N TRP A 108 -3.76 -17.50 -1.61
CA TRP A 108 -4.99 -18.04 -2.19
C TRP A 108 -4.67 -18.79 -3.48
N ASN A 109 -5.40 -19.88 -3.73
CA ASN A 109 -5.41 -20.55 -5.03
C ASN A 109 -6.23 -19.73 -6.02
N ALA A 110 -5.69 -19.45 -7.21
CA ALA A 110 -6.45 -18.82 -8.27
C ALA A 110 -7.42 -19.84 -8.90
N GLU A 111 -8.70 -19.48 -9.05
CA GLU A 111 -9.65 -20.30 -9.80
C GLU A 111 -9.44 -20.15 -11.31
N SER A 112 -9.82 -21.16 -12.09
CA SER A 112 -9.68 -21.16 -13.56
C SER A 112 -10.46 -20.05 -14.28
N SER A 113 -11.32 -19.32 -13.59
CA SER A 113 -12.05 -18.16 -14.10
C SER A 113 -11.20 -16.89 -14.19
N GLY A 114 -9.99 -16.88 -13.62
CA GLY A 114 -9.05 -15.77 -13.68
C GLY A 114 -9.43 -14.55 -12.84
N LEU A 115 -10.42 -14.68 -11.94
CA LEU A 115 -10.84 -13.60 -11.04
C LEU A 115 -10.30 -13.85 -9.62
N GLU A 116 -9.64 -12.85 -9.05
CA GLU A 116 -9.20 -12.84 -7.65
C GLU A 116 -10.43 -12.81 -6.72
N SER A 117 -10.83 -13.97 -6.20
CA SER A 117 -11.96 -14.07 -5.26
C SER A 117 -11.51 -14.69 -3.94
N THR A 118 -11.92 -14.07 -2.83
CA THR A 118 -11.64 -14.53 -1.46
C THR A 118 -12.90 -15.07 -0.78
N GLU A 119 -13.96 -15.33 -1.55
CA GLU A 119 -15.25 -15.81 -1.05
C GLU A 119 -15.20 -17.30 -0.69
N ASN A 120 -14.57 -18.10 -1.55
CA ASN A 120 -14.46 -19.55 -1.39
C ASN A 120 -13.28 -19.93 -0.48
N GLN A 121 -13.55 -20.09 0.82
CA GLN A 121 -12.53 -20.42 1.84
C GLN A 121 -11.75 -21.71 1.57
N ASN A 122 -12.26 -22.62 0.72
CA ASN A 122 -11.51 -23.82 0.33
C ASN A 122 -10.24 -23.51 -0.48
N ASN A 123 -10.19 -22.32 -1.10
CA ASN A 123 -9.03 -21.86 -1.87
C ASN A 123 -7.95 -21.22 -1.00
N LEU A 124 -8.21 -20.96 0.29
CA LEU A 124 -7.21 -20.44 1.21
C LEU A 124 -6.12 -21.49 1.45
N ILE A 125 -4.90 -21.15 1.10
CA ILE A 125 -3.72 -22.02 1.22
C ILE A 125 -3.10 -21.87 2.60
N SER A 126 -2.79 -20.62 2.94
CA SER A 126 -2.13 -20.25 4.20
C SER A 126 -2.57 -18.85 4.64
N ARG A 127 -2.51 -18.62 5.94
CA ARG A 127 -2.87 -17.34 6.57
C ARG A 127 -1.88 -17.04 7.69
N LEU A 128 -1.23 -15.89 7.59
CA LEU A 128 -0.48 -15.24 8.65
C LEU A 128 -1.34 -14.13 9.25
N ALA A 129 -1.36 -14.03 10.58
CA ALA A 129 -1.86 -12.86 11.30
C ALA A 129 -0.89 -12.50 12.42
N THR A 130 -0.26 -11.33 12.35
CA THR A 130 0.81 -10.94 13.29
C THR A 130 0.80 -9.45 13.59
N ARG A 131 1.21 -9.08 14.81
CA ARG A 131 1.35 -7.69 15.24
C ARG A 131 2.78 -7.23 14.95
N ARG A 132 2.92 -6.06 14.33
CA ARG A 132 4.23 -5.49 13.97
C ARG A 132 4.38 -4.06 14.43
N ARG A 133 5.64 -3.65 14.57
CA ARG A 133 6.06 -2.26 14.72
C ARG A 133 6.98 -1.92 13.56
N LEU A 134 6.77 -0.76 12.94
CA LEU A 134 7.53 -0.31 11.78
C LEU A 134 7.57 1.22 11.78
N THR A 135 8.77 1.77 11.62
CA THR A 135 8.98 3.20 11.40
C THR A 135 8.92 3.51 9.90
N VAL A 136 8.58 4.75 9.55
CA VAL A 136 8.65 5.23 8.17
C VAL A 136 10.13 5.25 7.72
N GLY A 137 10.41 4.75 6.52
CA GLY A 137 11.74 4.73 5.92
C GLY A 137 11.79 3.89 4.64
N GLU A 138 12.83 4.11 3.82
CA GLU A 138 13.07 3.36 2.58
C GLU A 138 13.62 1.95 2.83
N GLU A 139 14.20 1.69 4.01
CA GLU A 139 14.78 0.40 4.36
C GLU A 139 13.70 -0.69 4.54
N TRP A 140 13.90 -1.83 3.89
CA TRP A 140 12.99 -2.97 3.94
C TRP A 140 13.20 -3.80 5.21
N SER A 141 12.12 -4.00 5.97
CA SER A 141 12.07 -4.98 7.04
C SER A 141 11.71 -6.35 6.47
N GLN A 142 12.48 -7.38 6.80
CA GLN A 142 12.27 -8.74 6.27
C GLN A 142 11.79 -9.68 7.37
N ASP A 143 10.92 -10.63 7.02
CA ASP A 143 10.48 -11.67 7.95
C ASP A 143 10.11 -12.97 7.23
N VAL A 144 9.97 -14.04 8.02
CA VAL A 144 9.62 -15.37 7.55
C VAL A 144 8.52 -15.94 8.43
N HIS A 145 7.45 -16.41 7.79
CA HIS A 145 6.39 -17.13 8.47
C HIS A 145 6.39 -18.60 8.06
N PHE A 146 6.47 -19.47 9.08
CA PHE A 146 6.26 -20.90 8.95
C PHE A 146 4.82 -21.23 9.35
N GLY A 147 4.00 -21.57 8.36
CA GLY A 147 2.69 -22.18 8.57
C GLY A 147 2.81 -23.70 8.70
N ASN A 148 1.69 -24.39 8.94
CA ASN A 148 1.69 -25.85 9.11
C ASN A 148 2.29 -26.62 7.92
N GLN A 149 2.14 -26.09 6.70
CA GLN A 149 2.54 -26.72 5.43
C GLN A 149 3.00 -25.68 4.40
N SER A 150 3.48 -24.52 4.86
CA SER A 150 3.90 -23.44 3.97
C SER A 150 4.98 -22.58 4.60
N GLU A 151 5.89 -22.06 3.77
CA GLU A 151 6.86 -21.04 4.16
C GLU A 151 6.62 -19.79 3.33
N LEU A 152 6.48 -18.65 4.00
CA LEU A 152 6.31 -17.34 3.37
C LEU A 152 7.45 -16.42 3.80
N ARG A 153 8.24 -15.95 2.83
CA ARG A 153 9.26 -14.91 3.03
C ARG A 153 8.75 -13.62 2.42
N TYR A 154 8.81 -12.54 3.18
CA TYR A 154 8.28 -11.25 2.74
C TYR A 154 9.07 -10.10 3.33
N SER A 155 9.11 -9.02 2.57
CA SER A 155 9.76 -7.77 2.93
C SER A 155 8.73 -6.66 2.92
N TYR A 156 8.81 -5.71 3.85
CA TYR A 156 7.87 -4.59 3.91
C TYR A 156 8.50 -3.32 4.47
N HIS A 157 8.00 -2.17 4.04
CA HIS A 157 8.39 -0.85 4.55
C HIS A 157 7.23 0.15 4.42
N VAL A 158 7.42 1.35 4.95
CA VAL A 158 6.46 2.45 4.79
C VAL A 158 7.20 3.69 4.32
N VAL A 159 6.74 4.25 3.21
CA VAL A 159 7.30 5.47 2.63
C VAL A 159 6.24 6.56 2.60
N CYS A 160 6.67 7.81 2.79
CA CYS A 160 5.79 8.95 2.60
C CYS A 160 5.60 9.23 1.11
N ASN A 161 4.43 9.73 0.77
CA ASN A 161 4.20 10.25 -0.57
C ASN A 161 4.91 11.59 -0.76
N GLU A 162 4.99 12.03 -2.01
CA GLU A 162 5.56 13.32 -2.37
C GLU A 162 4.99 14.45 -1.50
N PHE A 163 5.88 15.31 -0.99
CA PHE A 163 5.58 16.43 -0.10
C PHE A 163 5.11 16.07 1.32
N TYR A 164 4.99 14.79 1.67
CA TYR A 164 4.74 14.36 3.04
C TYR A 164 6.05 13.94 3.72
N HIS A 165 6.22 14.39 4.95
CA HIS A 165 7.48 14.28 5.70
C HIS A 165 7.25 13.83 7.14
N GLY A 166 8.37 13.59 7.82
CA GLY A 166 8.42 13.19 9.22
C GLY A 166 8.13 11.71 9.46
N GLU A 167 8.35 11.28 10.69
CA GLU A 167 8.34 9.86 11.11
C GLU A 167 6.98 9.14 10.95
N ALA A 168 5.93 9.89 10.61
CA ALA A 168 4.57 9.36 10.47
C ALA A 168 3.83 9.85 9.20
N CYS A 169 4.56 10.43 8.24
CA CYS A 169 4.03 10.97 6.99
C CYS A 169 2.86 11.95 7.19
N SER A 170 2.91 12.79 8.23
CA SER A 170 1.81 13.71 8.55
C SER A 170 2.16 15.18 8.32
N ALA A 171 3.43 15.51 8.08
CA ALA A 171 3.86 16.89 7.84
C ALA A 171 3.88 17.18 6.33
N TYR A 172 2.89 17.93 5.84
CA TYR A 172 2.84 18.32 4.43
C TYR A 172 3.65 19.59 4.16
N CYS A 173 4.63 19.50 3.28
CA CYS A 173 5.40 20.61 2.77
C CYS A 173 5.77 20.40 1.29
N ARG A 174 5.17 21.23 0.44
CA ARG A 174 5.53 21.40 -0.97
C ARG A 174 6.30 22.72 -1.14
N PRO A 175 7.52 22.70 -1.70
CA PRO A 175 8.29 23.91 -1.97
C PRO A 175 7.49 24.94 -2.77
N ARG A 176 7.66 26.21 -2.47
CA ARG A 176 6.87 27.31 -3.06
C ARG A 176 7.73 28.54 -3.27
N ASN A 177 7.53 29.20 -4.41
CA ASN A 177 8.20 30.47 -4.73
C ASN A 177 7.26 31.34 -5.58
N ASP A 178 6.22 31.88 -4.94
CA ASP A 178 5.24 32.77 -5.54
C ASP A 178 4.72 33.76 -4.49
N THR A 179 3.69 34.55 -4.81
CA THR A 179 3.13 35.58 -3.93
C THR A 179 2.65 35.07 -2.56
N PHE A 180 2.47 33.77 -2.37
CA PHE A 180 1.97 33.18 -1.13
C PHE A 180 3.07 32.45 -0.34
N GLY A 181 4.32 32.45 -0.81
CA GLY A 181 5.43 31.91 -0.03
C GLY A 181 6.69 31.67 -0.85
N HIS A 182 7.83 31.88 -0.19
CA HIS A 182 9.17 31.74 -0.75
C HIS A 182 10.00 30.82 0.15
N TYR A 183 9.84 29.51 0.00
CA TYR A 183 10.47 28.52 0.87
C TYR A 183 10.77 27.18 0.19
N THR A 184 11.76 26.49 0.75
CA THR A 184 12.01 25.06 0.56
C THR A 184 11.51 24.26 1.76
N CYS A 185 11.48 22.93 1.64
CA CYS A 185 11.08 22.03 2.72
C CYS A 185 12.30 21.31 3.27
N ASP A 186 12.35 21.11 4.59
CA ASP A 186 13.30 20.20 5.23
C ASP A 186 12.71 18.79 5.40
N ASP A 187 13.53 17.83 5.85
CA ASP A 187 13.18 16.41 5.99
C ASP A 187 12.08 16.15 7.05
N ARG A 188 11.78 17.13 7.90
CA ARG A 188 10.69 17.07 8.89
C ARG A 188 9.40 17.73 8.37
N GLY A 189 9.43 18.26 7.16
CA GLY A 189 8.33 19.04 6.57
C GLY A 189 8.25 20.47 7.08
N GLY A 190 9.31 20.96 7.72
CA GLY A 190 9.46 22.37 8.09
C GLY A 190 9.73 23.24 6.87
N ARG A 191 9.19 24.46 6.88
CA ARG A 191 9.47 25.46 5.83
C ARG A 191 10.76 26.17 6.15
N ARG A 192 11.68 26.20 5.18
CA ARG A 192 12.91 27.00 5.22
C ARG A 192 12.79 28.15 4.23
N CYS A 193 12.66 29.36 4.75
CA CYS A 193 12.54 30.56 3.93
C CYS A 193 13.76 30.73 3.03
N LEU A 194 13.52 31.20 1.81
CA LEU A 194 14.58 31.63 0.90
C LEU A 194 15.24 32.91 1.43
N GLU A 195 16.45 33.21 0.97
CA GLU A 195 17.18 34.40 1.37
C GLU A 195 16.35 35.68 1.17
N GLY A 196 16.33 36.54 2.19
CA GLY A 196 15.54 37.77 2.21
C GLY A 196 14.06 37.58 2.53
N TRP A 197 13.62 36.38 2.91
CA TRP A 197 12.23 36.10 3.30
C TRP A 197 12.11 35.56 4.73
N SER A 198 11.03 35.92 5.43
CA SER A 198 10.75 35.48 6.79
C SER A 198 9.24 35.36 7.09
N GLY A 199 8.93 34.93 8.32
CA GLY A 199 7.58 34.60 8.77
C GLY A 199 7.22 33.12 8.56
N GLU A 200 6.12 32.67 9.18
CA GLU A 200 5.69 31.26 9.18
C GLU A 200 5.45 30.69 7.76
N TYR A 201 5.04 31.55 6.83
CA TYR A 201 4.79 31.22 5.43
C TYR A 201 5.84 31.79 4.47
N CYS A 202 6.91 32.40 4.99
CA CYS A 202 7.98 33.02 4.20
C CYS A 202 7.45 34.05 3.18
N THR A 203 6.61 34.97 3.66
CA THR A 203 5.92 36.00 2.85
C THR A 203 6.37 37.42 3.19
N PHE A 204 7.14 37.63 4.26
CA PHE A 204 7.67 38.94 4.60
C PHE A 204 9.07 39.09 4.03
N ARG A 205 9.34 40.20 3.33
CA ARG A 205 10.71 40.52 2.93
C ARG A 205 11.46 41.10 4.11
N GLU A 206 12.63 40.54 4.41
CA GLU A 206 13.59 41.16 5.30
C GLU A 206 14.27 42.28 4.52
N TYR A 207 13.96 43.53 4.88
CA TYR A 207 14.70 44.68 4.38
C TYR A 207 16.00 44.77 5.17
N SER A 208 17.13 44.51 4.51
CA SER A 208 18.47 44.85 4.99
C SER A 208 18.78 46.33 4.78
#